data_AF-A0A3M1JJB6-F1
#
_entry.id   AF-A0A3M1JJB6-F1
#
_cell.length_a   1.000
_cell.length_b   1.000
_cell.length_c   1.000
_cell.angle_alpha   90.00
_cell.angle_beta   90.00
_cell.angle_gamma   90.00
#
_symmetry.space_group_name_H-M   'P 1'
#
loop_
_entity.id
_entity.type
_entity.pdbx_description
1 polymer ?
#
loop_
_entity_poly.entity_id
_entity_poly.type
_entity_poly.pdbx_seq_one_letter_code
_entity_poly.pdbx_strand_id
1 'polypeptide(L)' 'MWFQDEARIGNKGRVCHRWWLRGQRPPGICDRRYQWTYIFSAVRPATGDDFTLVLPEVSTRATRLFFDAFAKT' A
#
# COMPACT_ATOMS: atom_id res chain seq x y z
N MET A 1 -22.32 1.33 10.22
CA MET A 1 -21.06 1.07 10.95
C MET A 1 -19.91 1.26 9.97
N TRP A 2 -18.88 1.98 10.39
CA TRP A 2 -17.66 2.19 9.61
C TRP A 2 -16.56 1.24 10.10
N PHE A 3 -15.74 0.77 9.17
CA PHE A 3 -14.55 -0.04 9.45
C PHE A 3 -13.35 0.69 8.85
N GLN A 4 -12.29 0.84 9.63
CA GLN A 4 -11.08 1.53 9.22
C GLN A 4 -9.88 0.60 9.40
N ASP A 5 -8.96 0.67 8.45
CA ASP A 5 -7.67 0.00 8.55
C ASP A 5 -6.57 0.82 7.85
N GLU A 6 -5.33 0.45 8.12
CA GLU A 6 -4.13 1.03 7.53
C GLU A 6 -3.26 -0.08 6.94
N ALA A 7 -2.83 0.11 5.69
CA ALA A 7 -1.99 -0.84 4.99
C ALA A 7 -0.76 -0.19 4.36
N ARG A 8 0.42 -0.75 4.65
CA ARG A 8 1.66 -0.41 3.93
C ARG A 8 1.71 -1.11 2.58
N ILE A 9 1.74 -0.32 1.52
CA ILE A 9 1.93 -0.79 0.14
C ILE A 9 3.30 -0.38 -0.37
N GLY A 10 4.05 -1.30 -0.96
CA GLY A 10 5.37 -0.98 -1.48
C GLY A 10 5.97 -2.09 -2.32
N ASN A 11 6.93 -1.73 -3.17
CA ASN A 11 7.66 -2.71 -3.94
C ASN A 11 8.70 -3.37 -3.04
N LYS A 12 8.53 -4.65 -2.75
CA LYS A 12 9.58 -5.52 -2.23
C LYS A 12 10.07 -6.41 -3.37
N GLY A 13 11.24 -6.08 -3.92
CA GLY A 13 11.85 -6.90 -4.95
C GLY A 13 11.97 -8.36 -4.49
N ARG A 14 11.61 -9.27 -5.40
CA ARG A 14 11.86 -10.72 -5.25
C ARG A 14 12.79 -11.16 -6.37
N VAL A 15 13.52 -12.25 -6.13
CA VAL A 15 14.29 -12.89 -7.20
C VAL A 15 13.31 -13.43 -8.24
N CYS A 16 13.41 -12.91 -9.46
CA CYS A 16 12.63 -13.34 -10.62
C CYS A 16 13.57 -13.98 -11.64
N HIS A 17 13.08 -14.94 -12.42
CA HIS A 17 13.85 -15.45 -13.57
C HIS A 17 13.72 -14.49 -14.75
N ARG A 18 14.80 -14.30 -15.49
CA ARG A 18 14.80 -13.45 -16.69
C ARG A 18 14.40 -14.26 -17.92
N TRP A 19 13.77 -13.60 -18.88
CA TRP A 19 13.67 -14.15 -20.23
C TRP A 19 15.07 -14.35 -20.80
N TRP A 20 15.33 -15.54 -21.33
CA TRP A 20 16.64 -15.95 -21.80
C TRP A 20 16.54 -16.97 -22.94
N LEU A 21 17.68 -17.45 -23.42
CA LEU A 21 17.77 -18.53 -24.40
C LEU A 21 16.96 -19.76 -23.95
N ARG A 22 16.27 -20.39 -24.89
CA ARG A 22 15.48 -21.61 -24.64
C ARG A 22 16.38 -22.70 -24.01
N GLY A 23 15.91 -23.30 -22.93
CA GLY A 23 16.65 -24.33 -22.16
C GLY A 23 17.54 -23.79 -21.05
N GLN A 24 17.67 -22.47 -20.93
CA GLN A 24 18.42 -21.82 -19.85
C GLN A 24 17.48 -20.93 -19.01
N ARG A 25 17.62 -20.99 -17.69
CA ARG A 25 16.75 -20.27 -16.75
C ARG A 25 17.55 -19.48 -15.70
N PRO A 26 18.30 -18.43 -16.08
CA PRO A 26 19.12 -17.68 -15.15
C PRO A 26 18.25 -16.85 -14.17
N PRO A 27 18.63 -16.80 -12.87
CA PRO A 27 18.00 -15.90 -11.92
C PRO A 27 18.39 -14.44 -12.23
N GLY A 28 17.43 -13.53 -12.12
CA GLY A 28 17.67 -12.10 -12.13
C GLY A 28 18.21 -11.60 -10.80
N ILE A 29 18.90 -10.45 -10.84
CA ILE A 29 19.32 -9.75 -9.63
C ILE A 29 18.07 -9.24 -8.91
N CYS A 30 17.99 -9.50 -7.61
CA CYS A 30 16.93 -8.94 -6.77
C CYS A 30 17.17 -7.44 -6.59
N ASP A 31 16.21 -6.61 -7.00
CA ASP A 31 16.23 -5.19 -6.66
C ASP A 31 15.95 -5.05 -5.16
N ARG A 32 16.94 -4.55 -4.41
CA ARG A 32 16.85 -4.31 -2.97
C ARG A 32 16.42 -2.89 -2.61
N ARG A 33 16.14 -2.05 -3.61
CA ARG A 33 15.55 -0.74 -3.36
C ARG A 33 14.08 -0.94 -3.02
N TYR A 34 13.66 -0.30 -1.94
CA TYR A 34 12.29 -0.38 -1.47
C TYR A 34 11.70 1.02 -1.48
N GLN A 35 10.51 1.15 -2.04
CA GLN A 35 9.65 2.31 -1.88
C GLN A 35 8.33 1.81 -1.33
N TRP A 36 7.75 2.58 -0.43
CA TRP A 36 6.47 2.28 0.18
C TRP A 36 5.67 3.55 0.38
N THR A 37 4.39 3.35 0.60
CA THR A 37 3.40 4.33 1.01
C THR A 37 2.41 3.62 1.93
N TYR A 38 1.56 4.39 2.58
CA TYR A 38 0.52 3.88 3.47
C TYR A 38 -0.84 4.32 2.95
N ILE A 39 -1.77 3.37 2.93
CA ILE A 39 -3.17 3.60 2.60
C ILE A 39 -3.94 3.58 3.91
N PHE A 40 -4.61 4.68 4.23
CA PHE A 40 -5.58 4.77 5.30
C PHE A 40 -6.97 4.79 4.68
N SER A 41 -7.80 3.80 4.98
CA SER A 41 -9.13 3.69 4.39
C SER A 41 -10.18 3.43 5.45
N ALA A 42 -11.33 4.09 5.34
CA ALA A 42 -12.55 3.79 6.06
C ALA A 42 -13.64 3.42 5.07
N VAL A 43 -14.36 2.33 5.33
CA VAL A 43 -15.45 1.83 4.48
C VAL A 43 -16.70 1.57 5.30
N ARG A 44 -17.87 1.81 4.70
CA ARG A 44 -19.18 1.47 5.24
C ARG A 44 -19.84 0.42 4.34
N PRO A 45 -19.67 -0.89 4.63
CA PRO A 45 -20.13 -1.96 3.74
C PRO A 45 -21.64 -1.92 3.44
N ALA A 46 -22.44 -1.45 4.38
CA ALA A 46 -23.89 -1.39 4.23
C ALA A 46 -24.37 -0.39 3.16
N THR A 47 -23.60 0.65 2.87
CA THR A 47 -23.95 1.70 1.90
C THR A 47 -23.00 1.73 0.71
N GLY A 48 -21.79 1.17 0.86
CA GLY A 48 -20.73 1.26 -0.13
C GLY A 48 -19.90 2.54 -0.03
N ASP A 49 -20.17 3.40 0.95
CA ASP A 49 -19.39 4.63 1.14
C ASP A 49 -17.96 4.30 1.56
N ASP A 50 -16.99 5.04 1.03
CA ASP A 50 -15.59 4.93 1.39
C ASP A 50 -14.89 6.28 1.48
N PHE A 51 -13.82 6.32 2.25
CA PHE A 51 -12.91 7.45 2.35
C PHE A 51 -11.49 6.93 2.48
N THR A 52 -10.58 7.40 1.62
CA THR A 52 -9.20 6.91 1.56
C THR A 52 -8.20 8.04 1.42
N LEU A 53 -7.10 7.97 2.17
CA LEU A 53 -5.91 8.80 1.98
C LEU A 53 -4.67 7.94 1.77
N VAL A 54 -3.78 8.41 0.90
CA VAL A 54 -2.45 7.84 0.69
C VAL A 54 -1.42 8.77 1.33
N LEU A 55 -0.70 8.27 2.34
CA LEU A 55 0.28 9.03 3.10
C LEU A 55 1.66 8.37 3.04
N PRO A 56 2.76 9.14 3.01
CA PRO A 56 4.11 8.58 2.82
C PRO A 56 4.59 7.77 4.03
N GLU A 57 4.00 7.99 5.21
CA GLU A 57 4.40 7.36 6.46
C GLU A 57 3.21 7.08 7.38
N VAL A 58 3.47 6.25 8.39
CA VAL A 58 2.58 6.03 9.51
C VAL A 58 3.12 6.71 10.74
N SER A 59 2.29 7.59 11.30
CA SER A 59 2.55 8.30 12.53
C SER A 59 1.24 8.72 13.17
N THR A 60 1.29 9.13 14.44
CA THR A 60 0.14 9.72 15.13
C THR A 60 -0.37 10.97 14.41
N ARG A 61 0.53 11.75 13.81
CA ARG A 61 0.19 12.91 12.98
C ARG A 61 -0.55 12.50 11.70
N ALA A 62 -0.07 11.47 11.00
CA ALA A 62 -0.73 10.94 9.80
C ALA A 62 -2.14 10.43 10.12
N THR A 63 -2.28 9.69 11.23
CA THR A 63 -3.57 9.19 11.71
C THR A 63 -4.54 10.31 12.04
N ARG A 64 -4.05 11.36 12.74
CA ARG A 64 -4.87 12.54 13.03
C ARG A 64 -5.31 13.25 11.77
N LEU A 65 -4.41 13.42 10.79
CA LEU A 65 -4.74 14.01 9.50
C LEU A 65 -5.83 13.21 8.76
N PHE A 66 -5.79 11.88 8.84
CA PHE A 66 -6.84 11.02 8.31
C PHE A 66 -8.20 11.28 8.98
N PHE A 67 -8.27 11.28 10.32
CA PHE A 67 -9.53 11.52 11.02
C PHE A 67 -10.06 12.94 10.80
N ASP A 68 -9.19 13.96 10.81
CA ASP A 68 -9.57 15.35 10.56
C ASP A 68 -10.11 15.54 9.14
N ALA A 69 -9.63 14.76 8.17
CA ALA A 69 -10.15 14.78 6.80
C ALA A 69 -11.44 13.96 6.66
N PHE A 70 -11.50 12.79 7.30
CA PHE A 70 -12.69 11.93 7.32
C PHE A 70 -13.89 12.64 7.96
N ALA A 71 -13.68 13.38 9.06
CA ALA A 71 -14.73 14.12 9.75
C ALA A 71 -15.38 15.25 8.92
N LYS A 72 -14.81 15.59 7.75
CA LYS A 72 -15.36 16.58 6.80
C LYS A 72 -16.19 15.94 5.68
N THR A 73 -16.25 14.61 5.63
CA THR A 73 -16.97 13.83 4.62
C THR A 73 -18.35 13.47 5.16
#